data_AF-A0A2P8VES7-F1
#
_entry.id   AF-A0A2P8VES7-F1
#
_cell.length_a   1.000
_cell.length_b   1.000
_cell.length_c   1.000
_cell.angle_alpha   90.00
_cell.angle_beta   90.00
_cell.angle_gamma   90.00
#
_symmetry.space_group_name_H-M   'P 1'
#
loop_
_entity.id
_entity.type
_entity.pdbx_description
1 polymer ?
#
loop_
_entity_poly.entity_id
_entity_poly.type
_entity_poly.pdbx_seq_one_letter_code
_entity_poly.pdbx_strand_id
1 'polypeptide(L)'
;MSKKAQITTLLAMKEDDIDKSDIPELPDDAWNDAARGAFYRPRKLQKTVRLDADVVQWLEKDGPGYQTRLNNILREAMNRALKRR
;
A
#
# COMPACT_ATOMS: atom_id res chain seq x y z
N MET A 1 -9.81 -7.47 36.67
CA MET A 1 -8.38 -7.68 36.34
C MET A 1 -7.87 -6.45 35.61
N SER A 2 -6.71 -5.91 35.98
CA SER A 2 -6.06 -4.82 35.22
C SER A 2 -5.48 -5.36 33.92
N LYS A 3 -5.46 -4.55 32.84
CA LYS A 3 -4.91 -4.92 31.52
C LYS A 3 -3.48 -5.47 31.63
N LYS A 4 -2.68 -4.93 32.55
CA LYS A 4 -1.31 -5.41 32.81
C LYS A 4 -1.30 -6.85 33.34
N ALA A 5 -2.20 -7.18 34.26
CA ALA A 5 -2.29 -8.53 34.83
C ALA A 5 -2.69 -9.57 33.77
N GLN A 6 -3.60 -9.21 32.86
CA GLN A 6 -4.00 -10.08 31.74
C GLN A 6 -2.85 -10.38 30.79
N ILE A 7 -2.05 -9.37 30.44
CA ILE A 7 -0.87 -9.56 29.57
C ILE A 7 0.16 -10.46 30.25
N THR A 8 0.43 -10.26 31.54
CA THR A 8 1.37 -11.12 32.28
C THR A 8 0.91 -12.58 32.29
N THR A 9 -0.39 -12.83 32.46
CA THR A 9 -0.95 -14.18 32.39
C THR A 9 -0.79 -14.81 31.00
N LEU A 10 -1.05 -14.05 29.93
CA LEU A 10 -0.90 -14.54 28.56
C LEU A 10 0.56 -14.83 28.20
N LEU A 11 1.51 -14.02 28.66
CA LEU A 11 2.95 -14.25 28.43
C LEU A 11 3.50 -15.48 29.17
N ALA A 12 2.84 -15.91 30.25
CA ALA A 12 3.24 -17.08 31.02
C ALA A 12 2.63 -18.40 30.49
N MET A 13 1.67 -18.31 29.56
CA MET A 13 1.02 -19.45 28.92
C MET A 13 1.97 -20.08 27.89
N LYS A 14 1.98 -21.42 27.80
CA LYS A 14 2.78 -22.13 26.79
C LYS A 14 2.11 -22.07 25.43
N GLU A 15 2.90 -22.16 24.37
CA GLU A 15 2.40 -22.12 22.99
C GLU A 15 1.48 -23.32 22.66
N ASP A 16 1.76 -24.50 23.24
CA ASP A 16 0.96 -25.71 23.04
C ASP A 16 -0.44 -25.63 23.67
N ASP A 17 -0.62 -24.75 24.66
CA ASP A 17 -1.91 -24.55 25.32
C ASP A 17 -2.83 -23.59 24.54
N ILE A 18 -2.33 -22.98 23.44
CA ILE A 18 -3.10 -22.05 22.60
C ILE A 18 -4.10 -22.85 21.77
N ASP A 19 -5.38 -22.60 21.99
CA ASP A 19 -6.45 -23.12 21.15
C ASP A 19 -6.40 -22.45 19.75
N LYS A 20 -6.21 -23.27 18.71
CA LYS A 20 -6.18 -22.87 17.30
C LYS A 20 -7.32 -23.50 16.50
N SER A 21 -8.37 -24.00 17.19
CA SER A 21 -9.48 -24.73 16.56
C SER A 21 -10.32 -23.86 15.62
N ASP A 22 -10.39 -22.56 15.86
CA ASP A 22 -11.08 -21.59 15.02
C ASP A 22 -10.22 -21.13 13.83
N ILE A 23 -8.90 -21.02 14.02
CA ILE A 23 -7.95 -20.54 13.01
C ILE A 23 -6.70 -21.44 13.01
N PRO A 24 -6.70 -22.52 12.20
CA PRO A 24 -5.55 -23.39 12.05
C PRO A 24 -4.33 -22.63 11.52
N GLU A 25 -3.13 -23.11 11.86
CA GLU A 25 -1.89 -22.53 11.34
C GLU A 25 -1.79 -22.72 9.83
N LEU A 26 -1.37 -21.66 9.13
CA LEU A 26 -1.08 -21.73 7.72
C LEU A 26 0.20 -22.55 7.51
N PRO A 27 0.21 -23.54 6.61
CA PRO A 27 1.44 -24.24 6.26
C PRO A 27 2.39 -23.31 5.49
N ASP A 28 3.70 -23.58 5.56
CA ASP A 28 4.74 -22.72 4.99
C ASP A 28 4.57 -22.49 3.47
N ASP A 29 4.03 -23.48 2.77
CA ASP A 29 3.75 -23.44 1.33
C ASP A 29 2.59 -22.51 0.95
N ALA A 30 1.67 -22.23 1.87
CA ALA A 30 0.57 -21.28 1.65
C ALA A 30 1.06 -19.84 1.43
N TRP A 31 2.32 -19.54 1.77
CA TRP A 31 2.93 -18.23 1.52
C TRP A 31 3.48 -18.06 0.11
N ASN A 32 3.61 -19.14 -0.67
CA ASN A 32 4.21 -19.08 -2.00
C ASN A 32 3.43 -18.16 -2.96
N ASP A 33 2.10 -18.17 -2.86
CA ASP A 33 1.20 -17.35 -3.69
C ASP A 33 0.71 -16.09 -2.97
N ALA A 34 1.28 -15.76 -1.81
CA ALA A 34 0.84 -14.61 -1.03
C ALA A 34 1.14 -13.29 -1.78
N ALA A 35 0.07 -12.60 -2.19
CA ALA A 35 0.17 -11.33 -2.89
C ALA A 35 0.59 -10.20 -1.92
N ARG A 36 1.88 -9.82 -1.97
CA ARG A 36 2.37 -8.67 -1.20
C ARG A 36 1.93 -7.35 -1.85
N GLY A 37 1.29 -6.48 -1.08
CA GLY A 37 0.97 -5.12 -1.53
C GLY A 37 -0.29 -4.99 -2.40
N ALA A 38 -1.16 -6.00 -2.43
CA ALA A 38 -2.46 -5.94 -3.13
C ALA A 38 -3.30 -4.70 -2.75
N PHE A 39 -3.12 -4.18 -1.54
CA PHE A 39 -3.84 -3.01 -1.03
C PHE A 39 -3.00 -1.73 -0.98
N TYR A 40 -1.78 -1.73 -1.52
CA TYR A 40 -0.96 -0.52 -1.52
C TYR A 40 -1.57 0.54 -2.43
N ARG A 41 -2.11 1.60 -1.83
CA ARG A 41 -2.53 2.81 -2.53
C ARG A 41 -1.48 3.90 -2.31
N PRO A 42 -0.83 4.39 -3.37
CA PRO A 42 0.06 5.54 -3.25
C PRO A 42 -0.69 6.73 -2.65
N ARG A 43 -0.21 7.25 -1.51
CA ARG A 43 -0.77 8.46 -0.91
C ARG A 43 -0.51 9.64 -1.82
N LYS A 44 -1.58 10.19 -2.42
CA LYS A 44 -1.50 11.42 -3.21
C LYS A 44 -1.30 12.60 -2.27
N LEU A 45 -0.23 13.37 -2.48
CA LEU A 45 -0.01 14.62 -1.76
C LEU A 45 -0.53 15.77 -2.60
N GLN A 46 -1.41 16.60 -2.05
CA GLN A 46 -1.86 17.82 -2.71
C GLN A 46 -0.73 18.84 -2.65
N LYS A 47 -0.19 19.20 -3.81
CA LYS A 47 0.83 20.23 -3.97
C LYS A 47 0.38 21.20 -5.06
N THR A 48 0.61 22.48 -4.84
CA THR A 48 0.34 23.52 -5.84
C THR A 48 1.54 23.65 -6.76
N VAL A 49 1.35 23.36 -8.04
CA VAL A 49 2.38 23.49 -9.10
C VAL A 49 1.82 24.38 -10.20
N ARG A 50 2.67 25.21 -10.80
CA ARG A 50 2.32 25.99 -11.99
C ARG A 50 2.69 25.17 -13.23
N LEU A 51 1.76 25.08 -14.18
CA LEU A 51 1.95 24.43 -15.47
C LEU A 51 1.67 25.46 -16.56
N ASP A 52 2.32 25.30 -17.70
CA ASP A 52 2.06 26.15 -18.87
C ASP A 52 0.64 25.90 -19.41
N ALA A 53 0.05 26.94 -19.99
CA ALA A 53 -1.35 26.93 -20.41
C ALA A 53 -1.61 25.92 -21.53
N ASP A 54 -0.66 25.77 -22.46
CA ASP A 54 -0.71 24.80 -23.56
C ASP A 54 -0.65 23.35 -23.05
N VAL A 55 0.18 23.08 -22.05
CA VAL A 55 0.27 21.77 -21.39
C VAL A 55 -1.05 21.41 -20.72
N VAL A 56 -1.69 22.37 -20.03
CA VAL A 56 -3.01 22.15 -19.43
C VAL A 56 -4.07 21.87 -20.49
N GLN A 57 -4.13 22.67 -21.55
CA GLN A 57 -5.06 22.46 -22.66
C GLN A 57 -4.87 21.09 -23.33
N TRP A 58 -3.63 20.66 -23.53
CA TRP A 58 -3.33 19.34 -24.08
C TRP A 58 -3.80 18.22 -23.16
N LEU A 59 -3.58 18.33 -21.84
CA LEU A 59 -4.02 17.32 -20.87
C LEU A 59 -5.56 17.24 -20.75
N GLU A 60 -6.26 18.34 -21.01
CA GLU A 60 -7.73 18.43 -20.99
C GLU A 60 -8.40 17.99 -22.28
N LYS A 61 -7.65 17.81 -23.38
CA LYS A 61 -8.16 17.42 -24.70
C LYS A 61 -9.04 16.17 -24.67
N ASP A 62 -8.70 15.19 -23.83
CA ASP A 62 -9.41 13.92 -23.69
C ASP A 62 -10.53 13.95 -22.62
N GLY A 63 -10.99 15.14 -22.23
CA GLY A 63 -12.09 15.33 -21.29
C GLY A 63 -11.67 15.31 -19.81
N PRO A 64 -12.57 15.00 -18.86
CA PRO A 64 -12.27 15.03 -17.44
C PRO A 64 -11.17 14.04 -17.05
N GLY A 65 -10.48 14.30 -15.92
CA GLY A 65 -9.45 13.42 -15.38
C GLY A 65 -8.00 13.79 -15.73
N TYR A 66 -7.76 15.01 -16.22
CA TYR A 66 -6.41 15.49 -16.58
C TYR A 66 -5.41 15.35 -15.41
N GLN A 67 -5.84 15.52 -14.15
CA GLN A 67 -4.97 15.35 -12.97
C GLN A 67 -4.46 13.92 -12.82
N THR A 68 -5.30 12.92 -13.14
CA THR A 68 -4.89 11.51 -13.14
C THR A 68 -3.91 11.24 -14.27
N ARG A 69 -4.17 11.78 -15.48
CA ARG A 69 -3.25 11.69 -16.63
C ARG A 69 -1.90 12.32 -16.32
N LEU A 70 -1.88 13.53 -15.76
CA LEU A 70 -0.69 14.23 -15.31
C LEU A 70 0.14 13.36 -14.35
N ASN A 71 -0.49 12.82 -13.31
CA ASN A 71 0.21 11.98 -12.34
C ASN A 71 0.77 10.68 -12.96
N ASN A 72 0.08 10.09 -13.94
CA ASN A 72 0.57 8.91 -14.65
C ASN A 72 1.80 9.23 -15.50
N ILE A 73 1.77 10.33 -16.25
CA ILE A 73 2.90 10.81 -17.06
C ILE A 73 4.13 11.05 -16.17
N LEU A 74 3.95 11.73 -15.04
CA LEU A 74 5.03 11.98 -14.08
C LEU A 74 5.59 10.68 -13.49
N ARG A 75 4.73 9.72 -13.17
CA ARG A 75 5.14 8.41 -12.65
C ARG A 75 5.96 7.63 -13.67
N GLU A 76 5.54 7.61 -14.94
CA GLU A 76 6.31 6.97 -16.00
C GLU A 76 7.67 7.63 -16.21
N ALA A 77 7.72 8.97 -16.24
CA ALA A 77 8.96 9.72 -16.36
C ALA A 77 9.92 9.40 -15.19
N MET A 78 9.41 9.38 -13.95
CA MET A 78 10.15 8.98 -12.77
C MET A 78 10.71 7.56 -12.89
N ASN A 79 9.87 6.58 -13.26
CA ASN A 79 10.29 5.19 -13.42
C ASN A 79 11.36 5.01 -14.51
N ARG A 80 11.23 5.73 -15.65
CA ARG A 80 12.25 5.74 -16.70
C ARG A 80 13.57 6.32 -16.22
N ALA A 81 13.54 7.38 -15.41
CA ALA A 81 14.75 7.97 -14.82
C ALA A 81 15.42 7.03 -13.81
N LEU A 82 14.64 6.31 -13.00
CA LEU A 82 15.16 5.34 -12.03
C LEU A 82 15.80 4.11 -12.69
N LYS A 83 15.23 3.60 -13.79
CA LYS A 83 15.78 2.45 -14.54
C LYS A 83 17.12 2.74 -15.24
N ARG A 84 17.49 4.01 -15.40
CA ARG A 84 18.75 4.43 -16.04
C ARG A 84 19.91 4.60 -15.05
N ARG A 85 19.67 4.36 -13.76
CA ARG A 85 20.68 4.31 -12.70
C ARG A 85 20.93 2.87 -12.30
#